data_AF-A0A2N1JCZ3-F1
#
_entry.id   AF-A0A2N1JCZ3-F1
#
_cell.length_a   1.000
_cell.length_b   1.000
_cell.length_c   1.000
_cell.angle_alpha   90.00
_cell.angle_beta   90.00
_cell.angle_gamma   90.00
#
_symmetry.space_group_name_H-M   'P 1'
#
loop_
_entity.id
_entity.type
_entity.pdbx_description
1 polymer ?
#
loop_
_entity_poly.entity_id
_entity_poly.type
_entity_poly.pdbx_seq_one_letter_code
_entity_poly.pdbx_strand_id
1 'polypeptide(L)'
;MVRAPKAQTSRVVSRFFAGEASLAVPDYLASNLDVLFCGINPGTRSAAQGRHYAHPSNHFYQCVHAAGITSELLTPEHDVMFPTLAPHALGLTNLAHRPTRRSEQLRTQELECGVPALVHKVRQYKPRVVCFVGKQIGRVFEKVLAKKHCLGDAATLHLPRSVLGFWFDRSSGTKTFPAQDGGG
;
A
#
# COMPACT_ATOMS: atom_id res chain seq x y z
N MET A 1 -17.31 -32.26 -32.97
CA MET A 1 -16.07 -32.29 -32.17
C MET A 1 -15.65 -30.85 -31.91
N VAL A 2 -16.03 -30.27 -30.77
CA VAL A 2 -15.84 -28.83 -30.47
C VAL A 2 -14.41 -28.60 -30.02
N ARG A 3 -13.66 -27.79 -30.77
CA ARG A 3 -12.29 -27.36 -30.42
C ARG A 3 -12.38 -26.29 -29.33
N ALA A 4 -11.75 -26.53 -28.18
CA ALA A 4 -11.60 -25.55 -27.11
C ALA A 4 -10.72 -24.36 -27.54
N PRO A 5 -10.99 -23.12 -27.10
CA PRO A 5 -10.12 -22.00 -27.38
C PRO A 5 -8.88 -22.05 -26.46
N LYS A 6 -7.70 -21.84 -27.05
CA LYS A 6 -6.43 -21.72 -26.32
C LYS A 6 -6.43 -20.41 -25.53
N ALA A 7 -6.19 -20.50 -24.23
CA ALA A 7 -5.99 -19.34 -23.37
C ALA A 7 -4.73 -18.57 -23.80
N GLN A 8 -4.93 -17.32 -24.21
CA GLN A 8 -3.84 -16.41 -24.58
C GLN A 8 -3.34 -15.71 -23.30
N THR A 9 -2.26 -16.23 -22.72
CA THR A 9 -1.59 -15.61 -21.58
C THR A 9 -0.89 -14.33 -22.01
N SER A 10 -1.55 -13.19 -21.81
CA SER A 10 -0.96 -11.86 -21.96
C SER A 10 -0.08 -11.55 -20.75
N ARG A 11 1.22 -11.87 -20.81
CA ARG A 11 2.23 -11.28 -19.92
C ARG A 11 2.50 -9.85 -20.39
N VAL A 12 1.85 -8.88 -19.74
CA VAL A 12 2.26 -7.48 -19.85
C VAL A 12 3.45 -7.31 -18.90
N VAL A 13 4.66 -7.30 -19.45
CA VAL A 13 5.85 -6.84 -18.73
C VAL A 13 5.86 -5.32 -18.86
N SER A 14 5.47 -4.60 -17.81
CA SER A 14 5.51 -3.14 -17.81
C SER A 14 6.95 -2.64 -17.84
N ARG A 15 7.23 -1.77 -18.81
CA ARG A 15 8.51 -1.12 -19.08
C ARG A 15 9.05 -0.39 -17.85
N PHE A 16 10.30 -0.67 -17.46
CA PHE A 16 11.06 0.16 -16.53
C PHE A 16 11.44 1.46 -17.23
N PHE A 17 10.99 2.60 -16.71
CA PHE A 17 11.57 3.90 -17.04
C PHE A 17 12.61 4.22 -15.97
N ALA A 18 13.89 4.06 -16.32
CA ALA A 18 15.00 4.66 -15.57
C ALA A 18 15.24 6.06 -16.13
N GLY A 19 14.92 7.10 -15.34
CA GLY A 19 15.12 8.51 -15.71
C GLY A 19 15.29 9.35 -14.45
N GLU A 20 16.50 9.92 -14.30
CA GLU A 20 17.06 10.66 -13.16
C GLU A 20 17.10 9.90 -11.82
N ALA A 21 18.16 10.14 -11.03
CA ALA A 21 18.29 9.59 -9.68
C ALA A 21 17.25 10.26 -8.75
N SER A 22 16.01 9.83 -8.91
CA SER A 22 14.89 10.33 -8.15
C SER A 22 15.01 9.81 -6.72
N LEU A 23 15.02 10.73 -5.75
CA LEU A 23 14.84 10.43 -4.33
C LEU A 23 13.46 9.78 -4.04
N ALA A 24 12.62 9.55 -5.06
CA ALA A 24 11.34 8.90 -4.91
C ALA A 24 11.49 7.37 -4.91
N VAL A 25 10.85 6.75 -3.93
CA VAL A 25 10.65 5.29 -3.89
C VAL A 25 9.66 4.93 -5.00
N PRO A 26 9.98 3.95 -5.87
CA PRO A 26 9.13 3.59 -7.00
C PRO A 26 7.79 3.00 -6.52
N ASP A 27 6.73 3.24 -7.27
CA ASP A 27 5.49 2.49 -7.07
C ASP A 27 5.64 1.10 -7.68
N TYR A 28 5.16 0.08 -6.96
CA TYR A 28 5.07 -1.28 -7.46
C TYR A 28 3.60 -1.61 -7.70
N LEU A 29 3.19 -1.57 -8.97
CA LEU A 29 1.80 -1.68 -9.42
C LEU A 29 1.70 -2.77 -10.49
N ALA A 30 0.65 -3.57 -10.42
CA ALA A 30 0.25 -4.51 -11.46
C ALA A 30 -1.28 -4.56 -11.57
N SER A 31 -1.80 -5.13 -12.64
CA SER A 31 -3.22 -5.46 -12.72
C SER A 31 -3.54 -6.63 -11.78
N ASN A 32 -4.78 -6.67 -11.27
CA ASN A 32 -5.29 -7.77 -10.42
C ASN A 32 -4.54 -7.96 -9.09
N LEU A 33 -3.99 -6.89 -8.52
CA LEU A 33 -3.47 -6.92 -7.16
C LEU A 33 -4.58 -7.28 -6.17
N ASP A 34 -4.29 -8.17 -5.22
CA ASP A 34 -5.19 -8.45 -4.10
C ASP A 34 -5.22 -7.28 -3.12
N VAL A 35 -4.06 -6.69 -2.82
CA VAL A 35 -3.94 -5.54 -1.93
C VAL A 35 -2.94 -4.53 -2.48
N LEU A 36 -3.36 -3.27 -2.63
CA LEU A 36 -2.47 -2.13 -2.84
C LEU A 36 -2.25 -1.41 -1.51
N PHE A 37 -1.05 -1.51 -0.94
CA PHE A 37 -0.67 -0.74 0.23
C PHE A 37 -0.29 0.67 -0.16
N CYS A 38 -0.93 1.65 0.49
CA CYS A 38 -0.63 3.06 0.35
C CYS A 38 0.00 3.58 1.65
N GLY A 39 1.29 3.90 1.62
CA GLY A 39 1.97 4.65 2.68
C GLY A 39 1.70 6.15 2.61
N ILE A 40 2.21 6.88 3.61
CA ILE A 40 2.09 8.34 3.67
C ILE A 40 3.03 8.97 2.64
N ASN A 41 4.32 8.80 2.85
CA ASN A 41 5.41 9.27 2.00
C ASN A 41 6.70 8.49 2.35
N PRO A 42 7.71 8.53 1.48
CA PRO A 42 9.00 7.92 1.80
C PRO A 42 9.64 8.54 3.06
N GLY A 43 10.04 7.69 4.01
CA GLY A 43 11.01 8.09 5.03
C GLY A 43 12.39 8.31 4.40
N THR A 44 13.28 9.07 5.05
CA THR A 44 14.63 9.34 4.51
C THR A 44 15.43 8.09 4.17
N ARG A 45 15.34 7.01 4.97
CA ARG A 45 16.01 5.73 4.67
C ARG A 45 15.40 5.04 3.47
N SER A 46 14.07 5.03 3.38
CA SER A 46 13.34 4.49 2.23
C SER A 46 13.73 5.21 0.94
N ALA A 47 13.74 6.54 0.96
CA ALA A 47 14.19 7.36 -0.17
C ALA A 47 15.66 7.07 -0.55
N ALA A 48 16.55 7.00 0.44
CA ALA A 48 17.97 6.72 0.19
C ALA A 48 18.23 5.33 -0.42
N GLN A 49 17.41 4.33 -0.05
CA GLN A 49 17.55 2.97 -0.56
C GLN A 49 16.67 2.68 -1.79
N GLY A 50 15.74 3.58 -2.12
CA GLY A 50 14.71 3.32 -3.11
C GLY A 50 13.76 2.19 -2.72
N ARG A 51 13.56 1.93 -1.41
CA ARG A 51 12.78 0.80 -0.90
C ARG A 51 11.65 1.21 0.02
N HIS A 52 10.50 0.56 -0.11
CA HIS A 52 9.37 0.81 0.79
C HIS A 52 9.66 0.33 2.21
N TYR A 53 9.27 1.14 3.19
CA TYR A 53 9.32 0.81 4.62
C TYR A 53 10.70 0.33 5.14
N ALA A 54 11.78 0.92 4.61
CA ALA A 54 13.14 0.43 4.84
C ALA A 54 13.73 0.72 6.22
N HIS A 55 13.09 1.57 7.03
CA HIS A 55 13.60 1.89 8.36
C HIS A 55 13.51 0.67 9.29
N PRO A 56 14.55 0.28 10.06
CA PRO A 56 14.54 -0.93 10.89
C PRO A 56 13.43 -0.95 11.96
N SER A 57 12.97 0.23 12.39
CA SER A 57 11.86 0.35 13.34
C SER A 57 10.47 0.31 12.67
N ASN A 58 10.40 0.18 11.35
CA ASN A 58 9.14 0.05 10.64
C ASN A 58 8.67 -1.41 10.72
N HIS A 59 7.41 -1.61 11.09
CA HIS A 59 6.83 -2.93 11.33
C HIS A 59 6.10 -3.51 10.11
N PHE A 60 6.11 -2.83 8.95
CA PHE A 60 5.30 -3.20 7.80
C PHE A 60 5.49 -4.68 7.41
N TYR A 61 6.73 -5.11 7.19
CA TYR A 61 7.01 -6.48 6.74
C TYR A 61 6.66 -7.51 7.82
N GLN A 62 6.95 -7.24 9.09
CA GLN A 62 6.56 -8.13 10.19
C GLN A 62 5.04 -8.25 10.29
N CYS A 63 4.31 -7.14 10.15
CA CYS A 63 2.85 -7.15 10.24
C CYS A 63 2.21 -7.85 9.03
N VAL A 64 2.72 -7.62 7.81
CA VAL A 64 2.23 -8.29 6.60
C VAL A 64 2.41 -9.81 6.72
N HIS A 65 3.57 -10.26 7.20
CA HIS A 65 3.82 -11.68 7.42
C HIS A 65 2.97 -12.25 8.57
N ALA A 66 2.90 -11.57 9.72
CA ALA A 66 2.10 -12.01 10.86
C ALA A 66 0.60 -12.08 10.55
N ALA A 67 0.12 -11.28 9.61
CA ALA A 67 -1.26 -11.34 9.10
C ALA A 67 -1.51 -12.51 8.14
N GLY A 68 -0.48 -13.31 7.80
CA GLY A 68 -0.58 -14.43 6.86
C GLY A 68 -0.69 -14.01 5.39
N ILE A 69 -0.40 -12.73 5.07
CA ILE A 69 -0.48 -12.22 3.69
C ILE A 69 0.70 -12.73 2.87
N THR A 70 1.88 -12.86 3.49
CA THR A 70 3.06 -13.47 2.87
C THR A 70 3.40 -14.79 3.57
N SER A 71 3.77 -15.80 2.78
CA SER A 71 4.19 -17.13 3.26
C SER A 71 5.44 -17.07 4.13
N GLU A 72 6.28 -16.06 3.91
CA GLU A 72 7.55 -15.86 4.58
C GLU A 72 7.74 -14.40 4.99
N LEU A 73 8.64 -14.18 5.95
CA LEU A 73 9.00 -12.84 6.42
C LEU A 73 9.91 -12.19 5.37
N LEU A 74 9.34 -11.27 4.60
CA LEU A 74 10.07 -10.49 3.61
C LEU A 74 10.80 -9.30 4.23
N THR A 75 11.69 -8.69 3.46
CA THR A 75 12.46 -7.50 3.83
C THR A 75 12.33 -6.43 2.74
N PRO A 76 12.79 -5.19 2.98
CA PRO A 76 12.75 -4.12 1.97
C PRO A 76 13.35 -4.49 0.61
N GLU A 77 14.34 -5.36 0.58
CA GLU A 77 15.00 -5.84 -0.64
C GLU A 77 14.04 -6.62 -1.57
N HIS A 78 12.97 -7.18 -1.00
CA HIS A 78 11.98 -8.00 -1.69
C HIS A 78 10.80 -7.19 -2.26
N ASP A 79 10.72 -5.88 -1.99
CA ASP A 79 9.56 -5.04 -2.33
C ASP A 79 9.20 -5.06 -3.82
N VAL A 80 10.21 -5.13 -4.69
CA VAL A 80 10.04 -5.24 -6.15
C VAL A 80 9.29 -6.50 -6.59
N MET A 81 9.34 -7.57 -5.79
CA MET A 81 8.70 -8.85 -6.11
C MET A 81 7.22 -8.88 -5.69
N PHE A 82 6.76 -7.91 -4.88
CA PHE A 82 5.40 -7.86 -4.32
C PHE A 82 4.30 -8.10 -5.36
N PRO A 83 4.35 -7.48 -6.56
CA PRO A 83 3.31 -7.68 -7.57
C PRO A 83 3.25 -9.11 -8.15
N THR A 84 4.25 -9.93 -7.90
CA THR A 84 4.40 -11.30 -8.41
C THR A 84 4.37 -12.38 -7.31
N LEU A 85 4.16 -11.98 -6.06
CA LEU A 85 4.08 -12.93 -4.95
C LEU A 85 2.87 -13.86 -5.06
N ALA A 86 3.02 -15.04 -4.46
CA ALA A 86 1.94 -15.99 -4.23
C ALA A 86 1.82 -16.26 -2.71
N PRO A 87 0.61 -16.52 -2.18
CA PRO A 87 -0.66 -16.62 -2.89
C PRO A 87 -1.32 -15.28 -3.24
N HIS A 88 -0.78 -14.16 -2.74
CA HIS A 88 -1.36 -12.84 -2.92
C HIS A 88 -0.42 -11.91 -3.70
N ALA A 89 -0.96 -11.29 -4.76
CA ALA A 89 -0.25 -10.25 -5.50
C ALA A 89 -0.42 -8.90 -4.79
N LEU A 90 0.68 -8.27 -4.38
CA LEU A 90 0.68 -7.07 -3.55
C LEU A 90 1.23 -5.86 -4.31
N GLY A 91 0.68 -4.67 -4.05
CA GLY A 91 1.18 -3.41 -4.58
C GLY A 91 1.65 -2.48 -3.48
N LEU A 92 2.53 -1.56 -3.84
CA LEU A 92 3.12 -0.57 -2.95
C LEU A 92 3.10 0.81 -3.62
N THR A 93 2.56 1.81 -2.94
CA THR A 93 2.55 3.22 -3.36
C THR A 93 2.61 4.12 -2.13
N ASN A 94 2.89 5.40 -2.32
CA ASN A 94 2.67 6.43 -1.31
C ASN A 94 1.63 7.46 -1.76
N LEU A 95 0.98 8.13 -0.81
CA LEU A 95 0.05 9.22 -1.10
C LEU A 95 0.80 10.50 -1.49
N ALA A 96 1.87 10.84 -0.76
CA ALA A 96 2.75 11.95 -1.05
C ALA A 96 4.14 11.46 -1.50
N HIS A 97 4.77 12.21 -2.41
CA HIS A 97 6.03 11.82 -3.04
C HIS A 97 7.28 12.32 -2.30
N ARG A 98 7.19 13.46 -1.62
CA ARG A 98 8.35 14.11 -1.00
C ARG A 98 8.86 13.30 0.19
N PRO A 99 10.14 12.93 0.23
CA PRO A 99 10.71 12.27 1.40
C PRO A 99 10.78 13.21 2.61
N THR A 100 10.47 12.68 3.79
CA THR A 100 10.62 13.41 5.06
C THR A 100 11.25 12.53 6.14
N ARG A 101 11.82 13.15 7.18
CA ARG A 101 12.27 12.41 8.38
C ARG A 101 11.08 11.98 9.22
N ARG A 102 10.05 12.83 9.27
CA ARG A 102 8.79 12.54 9.95
C ARG A 102 7.61 12.97 9.10
N SER A 103 6.51 12.24 9.16
CA SER A 103 5.30 12.51 8.37
C SER A 103 4.68 13.88 8.67
N GLU A 104 4.85 14.41 9.89
CA GLU A 104 4.30 15.71 10.31
C GLU A 104 4.96 16.89 9.57
N GLN A 105 6.08 16.65 8.88
CA GLN A 105 6.72 17.65 8.02
C GLN A 105 6.02 17.82 6.67
N LEU A 106 5.03 16.98 6.36
CA LEU A 106 4.16 17.17 5.20
C LEU A 106 3.06 18.18 5.54
N ARG A 107 2.79 19.07 4.60
CA ARG A 107 1.61 19.93 4.67
C ARG A 107 0.39 19.08 4.31
N THR A 108 -0.76 19.37 4.92
CA THR A 108 -2.04 18.72 4.58
C THR A 108 -2.33 18.78 3.08
N GLN A 109 -2.02 19.91 2.44
CA GLN A 109 -2.20 20.10 1.00
C GLN A 109 -1.38 19.09 0.16
N GLU A 110 -0.20 18.69 0.60
CA GLU A 110 0.60 17.68 -0.12
C GLU A 110 -0.10 16.32 -0.13
N LEU A 111 -0.74 15.95 0.98
CA LEU A 111 -1.54 14.73 1.07
C LEU A 111 -2.83 14.84 0.23
N GLU A 112 -3.54 15.98 0.31
CA GLU A 112 -4.76 16.21 -0.45
C GLU A 112 -4.50 16.19 -1.98
N CYS A 113 -3.38 16.76 -2.43
CA CYS A 113 -2.93 16.71 -3.83
C CYS A 113 -2.54 15.31 -4.31
N GLY A 114 -2.17 14.41 -3.41
CA GLY A 114 -1.86 13.01 -3.73
C GLY A 114 -3.09 12.15 -4.04
N VAL A 115 -4.26 12.52 -3.52
CA VAL A 115 -5.49 11.73 -3.65
C VAL A 115 -5.91 11.51 -5.12
N PRO A 116 -5.95 12.53 -6.00
CA PRO A 116 -6.27 12.32 -7.41
C PRO A 116 -5.35 11.31 -8.11
N ALA A 117 -4.05 11.33 -7.80
CA ALA A 117 -3.09 10.40 -8.37
C ALA A 117 -3.34 8.95 -7.88
N LEU A 118 -3.65 8.78 -6.59
CA LEU A 118 -4.03 7.47 -6.05
C LEU A 118 -5.33 6.96 -6.69
N VAL A 119 -6.35 7.81 -6.85
CA VAL A 119 -7.62 7.43 -7.53
C VAL A 119 -7.36 7.00 -8.98
N HIS A 120 -6.48 7.70 -9.70
CA HIS A 120 -6.10 7.32 -11.06
C HIS A 120 -5.44 5.93 -11.09
N LYS A 121 -4.48 5.66 -10.20
CA LYS A 121 -3.84 4.34 -10.05
C LYS A 121 -4.88 3.26 -9.74
N VAL A 122 -5.79 3.49 -8.81
CA VAL A 122 -6.84 2.52 -8.45
C VAL A 122 -7.75 2.23 -9.64
N ARG A 123 -8.16 3.24 -10.43
CA ARG A 123 -8.98 3.03 -11.63
C ARG A 123 -8.24 2.28 -12.73
N GLN A 124 -6.95 2.54 -12.90
CA GLN A 124 -6.11 1.91 -13.91
C GLN A 124 -5.78 0.45 -13.56
N TYR A 125 -5.28 0.21 -12.35
CA TYR A 125 -4.73 -1.09 -11.94
C TYR A 125 -5.78 -1.99 -11.27
N LYS A 126 -6.93 -1.42 -10.87
CA LYS A 126 -8.09 -2.13 -10.29
C LYS A 126 -7.69 -3.13 -9.19
N PRO A 127 -6.93 -2.71 -8.17
CA PRO A 127 -6.66 -3.59 -7.04
C PRO A 127 -7.98 -3.98 -6.36
N ARG A 128 -8.05 -5.21 -5.82
CA ARG A 128 -9.24 -5.67 -5.09
C ARG A 128 -9.46 -4.86 -3.82
N VAL A 129 -8.36 -4.47 -3.15
CA VAL A 129 -8.37 -3.65 -1.94
C VAL A 129 -7.27 -2.59 -1.98
N VAL A 130 -7.56 -1.41 -1.45
CA VAL A 130 -6.55 -0.40 -1.09
C VAL A 130 -6.40 -0.37 0.43
N CYS A 131 -5.19 -0.63 0.92
CA CYS A 131 -4.87 -0.63 2.34
C CYS A 131 -4.06 0.62 2.69
N PHE A 132 -4.62 1.53 3.48
CA PHE A 132 -3.90 2.69 3.97
C PHE A 132 -3.03 2.33 5.18
N VAL A 133 -1.71 2.48 5.03
CA VAL A 133 -0.73 2.25 6.11
C VAL A 133 -0.63 3.52 6.96
N GLY A 134 -1.69 3.76 7.75
CA GLY A 134 -1.84 4.89 8.67
C GLY A 134 -3.24 5.51 8.61
N LYS A 135 -3.95 5.66 9.75
CA LYS A 135 -5.34 6.21 9.75
C LYS A 135 -5.42 7.63 9.20
N GLN A 136 -4.41 8.47 9.41
CA GLN A 136 -4.43 9.87 8.95
C GLN A 136 -4.63 9.97 7.44
N ILE A 137 -3.96 9.14 6.65
CA ILE A 137 -4.05 9.22 5.18
C ILE A 137 -5.36 8.68 4.65
N GLY A 138 -5.95 7.67 5.31
CA GLY A 138 -7.32 7.23 5.02
C GLY A 138 -8.32 8.36 5.23
N ARG A 139 -8.23 9.09 6.35
CA ARG A 139 -9.10 10.25 6.62
C ARG A 139 -8.93 11.38 5.61
N VAL A 140 -7.69 11.66 5.16
CA VAL A 140 -7.45 12.65 4.10
C VAL A 140 -8.10 12.20 2.80
N PHE A 141 -7.93 10.94 2.42
CA PHE A 141 -8.53 10.37 1.22
C PHE A 141 -10.06 10.47 1.23
N GLU A 142 -10.71 10.03 2.32
CA GLU A 142 -12.16 10.13 2.52
C GLU A 142 -12.65 11.58 2.43
N LYS A 143 -11.99 12.51 3.12
CA LYS A 143 -12.35 13.94 3.12
C LYS A 143 -12.28 14.54 1.72
N VAL A 144 -11.25 14.22 0.94
CA VAL A 144 -11.10 14.73 -0.43
C VAL A 144 -12.16 14.15 -1.36
N LEU A 145 -12.51 12.87 -1.21
CA LEU A 145 -13.55 12.24 -2.03
C LEU A 145 -14.97 12.70 -1.68
N ALA A 146 -15.25 12.94 -0.40
CA ALA A 146 -16.53 13.48 0.06
C ALA A 146 -16.82 14.86 -0.54
N LYS A 147 -15.80 15.72 -0.69
CA LYS A 147 -15.92 17.03 -1.36
C LYS A 147 -16.27 16.94 -2.85
N LYS A 148 -16.13 15.77 -3.49
CA LYS A 148 -16.35 15.56 -4.92
C LYS A 148 -17.51 14.60 -5.24
N HIS A 149 -18.27 14.10 -4.25
CA HIS A 149 -19.38 13.13 -4.44
C HIS A 149 -19.01 11.93 -5.36
N CYS A 150 -17.86 11.29 -5.11
CA CYS A 150 -17.28 10.31 -6.05
C CYS A 150 -17.17 8.85 -5.54
N LEU A 151 -17.73 8.51 -4.39
CA LEU A 151 -17.63 7.15 -3.86
C LEU A 151 -18.82 6.31 -4.36
N GLY A 152 -18.55 5.41 -5.31
CA GLY A 152 -19.42 4.25 -5.56
C GLY A 152 -19.34 3.25 -4.40
N ASP A 153 -19.98 2.09 -4.55
CA ASP A 153 -20.07 1.10 -3.49
C ASP A 153 -18.70 0.69 -2.93
N ALA A 154 -18.50 0.91 -1.64
CA ALA A 154 -17.30 0.49 -0.93
C ALA A 154 -17.31 -1.04 -0.79
N ALA A 155 -16.33 -1.71 -1.40
CA ALA A 155 -16.08 -3.12 -1.15
C ALA A 155 -15.24 -3.26 0.12
N THR A 156 -15.87 -3.66 1.22
CA THR A 156 -15.17 -4.05 2.45
C THR A 156 -14.65 -5.47 2.30
N LEU A 157 -13.34 -5.66 2.37
CA LEU A 157 -12.77 -7.00 2.52
C LEU A 157 -12.87 -7.43 3.99
N HIS A 158 -13.57 -8.53 4.23
CA HIS A 158 -13.45 -9.27 5.47
C HIS A 158 -12.16 -10.08 5.41
N LEU A 159 -11.09 -9.51 5.95
CA LEU A 159 -9.92 -10.28 6.35
C LEU A 159 -10.36 -11.30 7.43
N PRO A 160 -9.60 -12.39 7.66
CA PRO A 160 -9.88 -13.34 8.73
C PRO A 160 -10.12 -12.60 10.05
N ARG A 161 -10.94 -13.12 10.98
CA ARG A 161 -11.25 -12.45 12.26
C ARG A 161 -10.02 -11.97 13.06
N SER A 162 -8.83 -12.49 12.76
CA SER A 162 -7.53 -12.11 13.31
C SER A 162 -6.87 -10.87 12.69
N VAL A 163 -7.40 -10.30 11.61
CA VAL A 163 -6.77 -9.17 10.90
C VAL A 163 -7.84 -8.16 10.53
N LEU A 164 -7.85 -6.98 11.16
CA LEU A 164 -8.76 -5.87 10.85
C LEU A 164 -7.94 -4.59 10.76
N GLY A 165 -7.13 -4.47 9.71
CA GLY A 165 -6.29 -3.30 9.45
C GLY A 165 -5.03 -3.20 10.32
N PHE A 166 -4.08 -2.38 9.87
CA PHE A 166 -2.84 -2.11 10.58
C PHE A 166 -3.03 -0.88 11.47
N TRP A 167 -3.25 -1.09 12.77
CA TRP A 167 -3.18 -0.04 13.78
C TRP A 167 -2.25 -0.50 14.91
N PHE A 168 -1.24 0.31 15.20
CA PHE A 168 -0.31 0.10 16.31
C PHE A 168 -0.51 1.21 17.32
N ASP A 169 -1.02 0.88 18.50
CA ASP A 169 -1.14 1.79 19.64
C ASP A 169 0.10 1.65 20.54
N ARG A 170 0.92 2.72 20.58
CA ARG A 170 2.13 2.80 21.41
C ARG A 170 1.85 2.83 22.92
N SER A 171 0.63 3.12 23.36
CA SER A 171 0.29 3.31 24.77
C SER A 171 -0.04 2.01 25.52
N SER A 172 -0.34 0.93 24.79
CA SER A 172 -0.95 -0.27 25.37
C SER A 172 0.02 -1.29 25.98
N GLY A 173 1.33 -1.16 25.74
CA GLY A 173 2.36 -2.10 26.25
C GLY A 173 2.19 -3.57 25.82
N THR A 174 1.16 -3.90 25.04
CA THR A 174 0.78 -5.27 24.70
C THR A 174 1.10 -5.56 23.24
N LYS A 175 1.81 -6.66 23.01
CA LYS A 175 2.22 -7.15 21.68
C LYS A 175 1.12 -8.02 21.02
N THR A 176 -0.15 -7.67 21.22
CA THR A 176 -1.28 -8.49 20.74
C THR A 176 -1.91 -7.88 19.49
N PHE A 177 -2.19 -8.74 18.51
CA PHE A 177 -2.79 -8.38 17.23
C PHE A 177 -4.14 -9.11 17.03
N PRO A 178 -5.19 -8.43 16.52
CA PRO A 178 -5.25 -6.98 16.28
C PRO A 178 -5.26 -6.20 17.60
N ALA A 179 -4.67 -5.00 17.60
CA ALA A 179 -4.78 -4.11 18.74
C ALA A 179 -6.26 -3.79 18.97
N GLN A 180 -6.76 -3.98 20.20
CA GLN A 180 -8.12 -3.57 20.53
C GLN A 180 -8.26 -2.07 20.28
N ASP A 181 -9.39 -1.65 19.72
CA ASP A 181 -9.71 -0.23 19.60
C ASP A 181 -9.71 0.37 21.01
N GLY A 182 -8.67 1.14 21.32
CA GLY A 182 -8.62 1.98 22.51
C GLY A 182 -9.68 3.06 22.36
N GLY A 183 -10.92 2.73 22.72
CA GLY A 183 -11.99 3.69 22.90
C GLY A 183 -11.56 4.70 23.96
N GLY A 184 -11.38 5.95 23.52
CA GLY A 184 -11.03 7.12 24.32
C GLY A 184 -11.13 8.37 23.47
#